data_AF-A0A351ZWB5-F1
#
_entry.id   AF-A0A351ZWB5-F1
#
_cell.length_a   1.000
_cell.length_b   1.000
_cell.length_c   1.000
_cell.angle_alpha   90.00
_cell.angle_beta   90.00
_cell.angle_gamma   90.00
#
_symmetry.space_group_name_H-M   'P 1'
#
loop_
_entity.id
_entity.type
_entity.pdbx_description
1 polymer ?
#
loop_
_entity_poly.entity_id
_entity_poly.type
_entity_poly.pdbx_seq_one_letter_code
_entity_poly.pdbx_strand_id
1 'polypeptide(L)' 'MVVVIIPALNEEQSIGIVIDSVREYVDHLIVVDNGSSDRTAEIARQHGATVVFEPQRGYGAACLRGIEALREI' A
#
# COMPACT_ATOMS: atom_id res chain seq x y z
N MET A 1 -1.84 -18.31 -3.29
CA MET A 1 -1.94 -16.86 -3.49
C MET A 1 -1.25 -16.17 -2.33
N VAL A 2 -0.33 -15.25 -2.63
CA VAL A 2 0.44 -14.44 -1.69
C VAL A 2 0.12 -12.99 -1.96
N VAL A 3 -0.35 -12.27 -0.95
CA VAL A 3 -0.65 -10.84 -1.03
C VAL A 3 0.23 -10.10 -0.05
N VAL A 4 0.84 -9.00 -0.49
CA VAL A 4 1.60 -8.09 0.37
C VAL A 4 0.79 -6.82 0.60
N ILE A 5 0.63 -6.47 1.87
CA ILE A 5 0.01 -5.23 2.33
C ILE A 5 1.11 -4.33 2.86
N ILE A 6 1.19 -3.10 2.36
CA ILE A 6 2.19 -2.10 2.75
C ILE A 6 1.44 -0.89 3.34
N PRO A 7 1.37 -0.77 4.67
CA PRO A 7 0.97 0.47 5.31
C PRO A 7 1.96 1.58 4.95
N ALA A 8 1.47 2.73 4.48
CA ALA A 8 2.32 3.84 4.06
C ALA A 8 1.81 5.18 4.60
N LEU A 9 2.74 6.03 5.04
CA LEU A 9 2.48 7.39 5.51
C LEU A 9 3.71 8.25 5.19
N ASN A 10 3.62 9.07 4.14
CA ASN A 10 4.71 9.94 3.68
C ASN A 10 6.02 9.19 3.31
N GLU A 11 5.90 8.19 2.46
CA GLU A 11 6.98 7.33 1.97
C GLU A 11 7.28 7.57 0.48
N GLU A 12 7.09 8.78 -0.07
CA GLU A 12 7.26 9.05 -1.50
C GLU A 12 8.66 8.69 -2.05
N GLN A 13 9.68 8.71 -1.19
CA GLN A 13 11.07 8.37 -1.56
C GLN A 13 11.33 6.85 -1.56
N SER A 14 10.54 6.09 -0.80
CA SER A 14 10.80 4.67 -0.50
C SER A 14 9.81 3.75 -1.20
N ILE A 15 8.55 4.16 -1.33
CA ILE A 15 7.43 3.27 -1.65
C ILE A 15 7.60 2.57 -3.02
N GLY A 16 8.09 3.29 -4.03
CA GLY A 16 8.37 2.70 -5.35
C GLY A 16 9.45 1.62 -5.30
N ILE A 17 10.53 1.86 -4.55
CA ILE A 17 11.64 0.90 -4.39
C ILE A 17 11.14 -0.38 -3.71
N VAL A 18 10.31 -0.25 -2.67
CA VAL A 18 9.74 -1.40 -1.96
C VAL A 18 8.84 -2.21 -2.89
N ILE A 19 7.94 -1.57 -3.63
CA ILE A 19 7.03 -2.24 -4.57
C ILE A 19 7.83 -3.01 -5.63
N ASP A 20 8.81 -2.37 -6.27
CA ASP A 20 9.62 -3.00 -7.31
C ASP A 20 10.44 -4.18 -6.77
N SER A 21 10.85 -4.14 -5.50
CA SER A 21 11.63 -5.22 -4.88
C SER A 21 10.81 -6.49 -4.59
N VAL A 22 9.48 -6.38 -4.46
CA VAL A 22 8.63 -7.53 -4.05
C VAL A 22 7.63 -7.98 -5.12
N ARG A 23 7.30 -7.15 -6.10
CA ARG A 23 6.22 -7.41 -7.10
C ARG A 23 6.37 -8.70 -7.91
N GLU A 24 7.58 -9.17 -8.14
CA GLU A 24 7.84 -10.41 -8.89
C GLU A 24 7.56 -11.67 -8.06
N TYR A 25 7.40 -11.54 -6.74
CA TYR A 25 7.29 -12.66 -5.80
C TYR A 25 5.89 -12.85 -5.23
N VAL A 26 4.93 -12.00 -5.60
CA VAL A 26 3.58 -11.94 -4.99
C VAL A 26 2.52 -11.78 -6.06
N ASP A 27 1.33 -12.32 -5.79
CA ASP A 27 0.20 -12.23 -6.74
C ASP A 27 -0.46 -10.85 -6.72
N HIS A 28 -0.53 -10.22 -5.54
CA HIS A 28 -1.14 -8.90 -5.35
C HIS A 28 -0.34 -8.03 -4.39
N LEU A 29 -0.35 -6.73 -4.67
CA LEU A 29 0.29 -5.68 -3.88
C LEU A 29 -0.74 -4.61 -3.54
N ILE A 30 -0.96 -4.41 -2.23
CA ILE A 30 -1.86 -3.40 -1.70
C ILE A 30 -1.03 -2.40 -0.90
N VAL A 31 -1.09 -1.14 -1.27
CA VAL A 31 -0.57 -0.05 -0.45
C VAL A 31 -1.75 0.62 0.25
N VAL A 32 -1.64 0.74 1.57
CA VAL A 32 -2.65 1.41 2.40
C VAL A 32 -2.12 2.79 2.75
N ASP A 33 -2.60 3.82 2.05
CA ASP A 33 -2.27 5.20 2.36
C ASP A 33 -3.01 5.64 3.62
N ASN A 34 -2.27 5.86 4.70
CA ASN A 34 -2.81 6.19 6.01
C ASN A 34 -2.79 7.70 6.32
N GLY A 35 -3.06 8.50 5.30
CA GLY A 35 -3.12 9.96 5.40
C GLY A 35 -1.82 10.65 5.07
N SER A 36 -1.16 10.21 3.99
CA SER A 36 0.01 10.88 3.41
C SER A 36 -0.37 12.26 2.87
N SER A 37 0.53 13.21 3.02
CA SER A 37 0.46 14.59 2.51
C SER A 37 1.40 14.85 1.34
N ASP A 38 2.14 13.82 0.92
CA ASP A 38 3.13 13.83 -0.15
C ASP A 38 2.64 12.97 -1.34
N ARG A 39 3.56 12.59 -2.25
CA ARG A 39 3.19 11.82 -3.45
C ARG A 39 3.15 10.30 -3.25
N THR A 40 3.19 9.80 -2.01
CA THR A 40 3.22 8.34 -1.70
C THR A 40 2.17 7.54 -2.46
N ALA A 41 0.91 7.95 -2.38
CA ALA A 41 -0.21 7.26 -3.03
C ALA A 41 -0.16 7.35 -4.56
N GLU A 42 0.37 8.44 -5.11
CA GLU A 42 0.55 8.61 -6.56
C GLU A 42 1.63 7.64 -7.07
N ILE A 43 2.80 7.64 -6.42
CA ILE A 43 3.94 6.80 -6.78
C ILE A 43 3.58 5.31 -6.64
N ALA A 44 2.89 4.91 -5.57
CA ALA A 44 2.45 3.54 -5.39
C ALA A 44 1.58 3.04 -6.56
N ARG A 45 0.65 3.86 -7.07
CA ARG A 45 -0.16 3.53 -8.25
C ARG A 45 0.68 3.42 -9.51
N GLN A 46 1.65 4.32 -9.71
CA GLN A 46 2.55 4.30 -10.87
C GLN A 46 3.40 3.02 -10.92
N HIS A 47 3.77 2.47 -9.77
CA HIS A 47 4.49 1.20 -9.67
C HIS A 47 3.59 -0.04 -9.74
N GLY A 48 2.28 0.12 -9.93
CA GLY A 48 1.33 -0.96 -10.18
C GLY A 48 0.71 -1.58 -8.92
N ALA A 49 0.83 -0.94 -7.76
CA ALA A 49 0.12 -1.39 -6.56
C ALA A 49 -1.35 -0.91 -6.56
N THR A 50 -2.23 -1.72 -5.99
CA THR A 50 -3.58 -1.28 -5.62
C THR A 50 -3.47 -0.37 -4.41
N VAL A 51 -3.96 0.86 -4.51
CA VAL A 51 -3.89 1.82 -3.40
C VAL A 51 -5.26 2.01 -2.76
N VAL A 52 -5.34 1.74 -1.47
CA VAL A 52 -6.52 1.99 -0.64
C VAL A 52 -6.21 3.07 0.40
N PHE A 53 -7.21 3.88 0.73
CA PHE A 53 -7.07 4.94 1.73
C PHE A 53 -7.67 4.51 3.07
N GLU A 54 -6.96 4.80 4.16
CA GLU A 54 -7.43 4.60 5.54
C GLU A 54 -7.50 5.95 6.27
N PRO A 55 -8.71 6.47 6.58
CA PRO A 55 -8.87 7.76 7.25
C PRO A 55 -8.40 7.77 8.72
N GLN A 56 -8.44 6.63 9.42
CA GLN A 56 -7.98 6.52 10.80
C GLN A 56 -6.47 6.28 10.83
N ARG A 57 -5.72 7.27 11.30
CA ARG A 57 -4.27 7.13 11.50
C ARG A 57 -3.92 6.02 12.49
N GLY A 58 -2.88 5.27 12.16
CA GLY A 58 -2.29 4.22 12.98
C GLY A 58 -1.93 3.01 12.12
N TYR A 59 -0.72 2.48 12.34
CA TYR A 59 -0.22 1.31 11.63
C TYR A 59 -1.20 0.12 11.68
N GLY A 60 -1.80 -0.14 12.85
CA GLY A 60 -2.80 -1.20 13.00
C GLY A 60 -4.07 -0.98 12.19
N ALA A 61 -4.57 0.27 12.12
CA ALA A 61 -5.75 0.60 11.31
C ALA A 61 -5.46 0.39 9.82
N ALA A 62 -4.29 0.82 9.36
CA ALA A 62 -3.85 0.59 7.98
C ALA A 62 -3.73 -0.91 7.65
N CYS A 63 -3.13 -1.72 8.54
CA CYS A 63 -3.07 -3.17 8.34
C CYS A 63 -4.47 -3.80 8.23
N LEU A 64 -5.39 -3.44 9.14
CA LEU A 64 -6.76 -3.94 9.14
C LEU A 64 -7.52 -3.55 7.87
N ARG A 65 -7.38 -2.30 7.42
CA ARG A 65 -7.97 -1.83 6.16
C ARG A 65 -7.44 -2.57 4.95
N GLY A 66 -6.13 -2.87 4.93
CA GLY A 66 -5.53 -3.69 3.88
C GLY A 66 -6.07 -5.11 3.85
N ILE A 67 -6.30 -5.72 5.02
CA ILE A 67 -6.94 -7.05 5.12
C ILE A 67 -8.39 -7.00 4.65
N GLU A 68 -9.13 -5.95 4.99
CA GLU A 68 -10.51 -5.75 4.53
C GLU A 68 -10.58 -5.63 2.99
N ALA A 69 -9.63 -4.90 2.38
CA ALA A 69 -9.54 -4.71 0.94
C ALA A 69 -9.34 -6.03 0.16
N LEU A 70 -8.89 -7.12 0.80
CA LEU A 70 -8.79 -8.45 0.18
C LEU A 70 -10.13 -8.99 -0.31
N ARG A 71 -11.25 -8.45 0.15
CA ARG A 71 -12.60 -8.84 -0.31
C ARG A 71 -12.96 -8.25 -1.67
N GLU A 72 -12.19 -7.29 -2.16
CA GLU A 72 -12.45 -6.51 -3.37
C GLU A 72 -11.58 -6.96 -4.56
N ILE A 73 -10.75 -8.00 -4.38
CA ILE A 73 -9.71 -8.47 -5.31
C ILE A 73 -9.87 -9.95 -5.65
#